data_AF-A0A918H757-F1
#
_entry.id   AF-A0A918H757-F1
#
_cell.length_a   1.000
_cell.length_b   1.000
_cell.length_c   1.000
_cell.angle_alpha   90.00
_cell.angle_beta   90.00
_cell.angle_gamma   90.00
#
_symmetry.space_group_name_H-M   'P 1'
#
loop_
_entity.id
_entity.type
_entity.pdbx_description
1 polymer ?
#
loop_
_entity_poly.entity_id
_entity_poly.type
_entity_poly.pdbx_seq_one_letter_code
_entity_poly.pdbx_strand_id
1 'polypeptide(L)'
;MNATPAGSEQEERAELARLLPAGPVERGLPPGLHSHHKDVLMQLIDREDDVRSPAGARRFSRPVLLAASVAVAVAATLTVGLASGRQEPGGHPGATAPATAGRGAVVTLDRIAAVALRGDVQPVKDGQFVYVRTRIAENEADWGQPLKPGALHDRETWFSQDQKPLIEYGMTRENGDDFPIRILVPEGSAGEPAGIDRPTYTWLASLPTDPGALLKRLYAETPVEGEEDHDQAVFDRIGELVQEQIMPSATAAAIYRATARIPGVTEVDDAVDAAGRHGIAIAREDTKMGLRTEWIFDPDSLEYLGARTVLSRDSAMGKAGTVFDTRAVLERAVVDRRGDEPSGKPKSGSGDGSGSRDGSAQS
;
A
#
# COMPACT_ATOMS: atom_id res chain seq x y z
N MET A 1 -29.18 44.73 30.94
CA MET A 1 -28.09 44.00 31.63
C MET A 1 -28.67 42.71 32.19
N ASN A 2 -28.49 41.59 31.50
CA ASN A 2 -28.65 40.26 32.08
C ASN A 2 -27.35 39.53 31.76
N ALA A 3 -26.54 39.32 32.80
CA ALA A 3 -25.30 38.58 32.72
C ALA A 3 -25.64 37.08 32.84
N THR A 4 -25.29 36.31 31.82
CA THR A 4 -25.26 34.84 31.85
C THR A 4 -24.24 34.42 32.91
N PRO A 5 -24.55 33.50 33.83
CA PRO A 5 -23.59 33.11 34.86
C PRO A 5 -22.46 32.29 34.23
N ALA A 6 -21.23 32.73 34.47
CA ALA A 6 -19.97 32.19 33.94
C ALA A 6 -19.59 30.78 34.46
N GLY A 7 -20.53 30.04 35.06
CA GLY A 7 -20.30 28.69 35.60
C GLY A 7 -20.77 27.56 34.68
N SER A 8 -21.68 27.83 33.74
CA SER A 8 -22.37 26.78 32.96
C SER A 8 -21.47 26.09 31.92
N GLU A 9 -20.68 26.83 31.14
CA GLU A 9 -19.81 26.23 30.12
C GLU A 9 -18.67 25.39 30.71
N GLN A 10 -18.21 25.75 31.92
CA GLN A 10 -17.10 25.07 32.57
C GLN A 10 -17.58 23.78 33.26
N GLU A 11 -18.80 23.79 33.79
CA GLU A 11 -19.48 22.58 34.28
C GLU A 11 -19.88 21.65 33.12
N GLU A 12 -20.42 22.17 32.02
CA GLU A 12 -20.72 21.38 30.81
C GLU A 12 -19.45 20.77 30.21
N ARG A 13 -18.34 21.53 30.15
CA ARG A 13 -17.03 20.99 29.71
C ARG A 13 -16.50 19.92 30.67
N ALA A 14 -16.70 20.08 31.97
CA ALA A 14 -16.28 19.08 32.96
C ALA A 14 -17.15 17.81 32.91
N GLU A 15 -18.43 17.94 32.58
CA GLU A 15 -19.37 16.83 32.38
C GLU A 15 -19.05 16.07 31.09
N LEU A 16 -18.79 16.78 29.98
CA LEU A 16 -18.33 16.20 28.72
C LEU A 16 -16.97 15.49 28.88
N ALA A 17 -16.04 16.06 29.66
CA ALA A 17 -14.75 15.45 29.93
C ALA A 17 -14.84 14.16 30.78
N ARG A 18 -15.92 13.97 31.54
CA ARG A 18 -16.19 12.73 32.29
C ARG A 18 -16.86 11.64 31.44
N LEU A 19 -17.47 12.02 30.32
CA LEU A 19 -18.06 11.09 29.34
C LEU A 19 -17.04 10.59 28.32
N LEU A 20 -15.89 11.26 28.21
CA LEU A 20 -14.76 10.79 27.42
C LEU A 20 -14.00 9.70 28.20
N PRO A 21 -13.66 8.54 27.58
CA PRO A 21 -12.88 7.51 28.24
C PRO A 21 -11.54 8.06 28.75
N ALA A 22 -11.21 7.75 30.00
CA ALA A 22 -9.98 8.18 30.64
C ALA A 22 -8.78 7.38 30.10
N GLY A 23 -7.99 8.01 29.24
CA GLY A 23 -6.76 7.47 28.69
C GLY A 23 -6.74 7.57 27.17
N PRO A 24 -5.55 7.65 26.53
CA PRO A 24 -5.46 7.52 25.09
C PRO A 24 -6.01 6.14 24.73
N VAL A 25 -7.21 6.09 24.16
CA VAL A 25 -7.70 4.89 23.51
C VAL A 25 -6.89 4.77 22.23
N GLU A 26 -5.74 4.10 22.30
CA GLU A 26 -5.11 3.55 21.11
C GLU A 26 -6.13 2.56 20.52
N ARG A 27 -6.91 3.06 19.56
CA ARG A 27 -7.84 2.27 18.77
C ARG A 27 -6.98 1.32 17.95
N GLY A 28 -6.94 0.05 18.37
CA GLY A 28 -6.21 -1.01 17.68
C GLY A 28 -6.66 -1.11 16.23
N LEU A 29 -5.85 -0.55 15.34
CA LEU A 29 -5.88 -0.77 13.91
C LEU A 29 -4.80 -1.83 13.61
N PRO A 30 -5.10 -2.88 12.83
CA PRO A 30 -4.08 -3.85 12.42
C PRO A 30 -2.90 -3.14 11.71
N PRO A 31 -1.64 -3.52 11.97
CA PRO A 31 -0.46 -2.75 11.56
C PRO A 31 -0.27 -2.56 10.05
N GLY A 32 -0.81 -3.45 9.20
CA GLY A 32 -0.38 -3.56 7.81
C GLY A 32 -1.13 -2.75 6.76
N LEU A 33 -2.37 -2.31 7.02
CA LEU A 33 -3.23 -1.68 6.01
C LEU A 33 -3.16 -0.16 6.03
N HIS A 34 -2.44 0.40 7.01
CA HIS A 34 -2.49 1.82 7.28
C HIS A 34 -1.17 2.41 7.75
N SER A 35 -0.05 1.73 8.00
CA SER A 35 1.09 2.46 8.62
C SER A 35 1.66 3.56 7.72
N HIS A 36 1.95 3.28 6.45
CA HIS A 36 2.34 4.32 5.48
C HIS A 36 1.25 5.38 5.29
N HIS A 37 0.01 4.97 5.01
CA HIS A 37 -1.09 5.92 4.79
C HIS A 37 -1.40 6.72 6.05
N LYS A 38 -1.65 6.09 7.20
CA LYS A 38 -1.84 6.73 8.51
C LYS A 38 -0.72 7.69 8.86
N ASP A 39 0.55 7.37 8.63
CA ASP A 39 1.64 8.31 8.90
C ASP A 39 1.57 9.53 7.96
N VAL A 40 1.26 9.29 6.68
CA VAL A 40 0.95 10.35 5.70
C VAL A 40 -0.28 11.18 6.12
N LEU A 41 -1.35 10.53 6.61
CA LEU A 41 -2.62 11.12 7.03
C LEU A 41 -2.47 11.96 8.30
N MET A 42 -1.76 11.43 9.31
CA MET A 42 -1.50 12.13 10.57
C MET A 42 -0.76 13.44 10.30
N GLN A 43 0.15 13.49 9.31
CA GLN A 43 0.83 14.73 8.96
C GLN A 43 0.00 15.72 8.11
N LEU A 44 -0.91 15.23 7.26
CA LEU A 44 -1.85 16.13 6.56
C LEU A 44 -2.75 16.85 7.57
N ILE A 45 -3.18 16.14 8.62
CA ILE A 45 -3.94 16.72 9.73
C ILE A 45 -3.11 17.75 10.51
N ASP A 46 -1.89 17.42 10.90
CA ASP A 46 -1.00 18.37 11.61
C ASP A 46 -0.72 19.63 10.78
N ARG A 47 -0.60 19.51 9.45
CA ARG A 47 -0.47 20.67 8.55
C ARG A 47 -1.72 21.52 8.46
N GLU A 48 -2.92 20.94 8.57
CA GLU A 48 -4.17 21.70 8.59
C GLU A 48 -4.38 22.43 9.94
N ASP A 49 -3.94 21.82 11.04
CA ASP A 49 -3.99 22.45 12.37
C ASP A 49 -3.02 23.63 12.48
N ASP A 50 -1.85 23.56 11.81
CA ASP A 50 -0.95 24.70 11.66
C ASP A 50 -1.54 25.83 10.79
N VAL A 51 -2.63 25.57 10.04
CA VAL A 51 -3.30 26.55 9.16
C VAL A 51 -4.63 27.07 9.75
N ARG A 52 -5.09 26.58 10.91
CA ARG A 52 -6.32 27.08 11.57
C ARG A 52 -6.07 27.78 12.93
N SER A 53 -5.78 29.08 12.79
CA SER A 53 -6.22 30.24 13.62
C SER A 53 -5.30 30.80 14.72
N PRO A 54 -5.40 32.12 15.08
CA PRO A 54 -6.40 33.11 14.63
C PRO A 54 -5.85 34.41 14.00
N ALA A 55 -6.80 35.09 13.35
CA ALA A 55 -6.70 36.45 12.83
C ALA A 55 -6.14 37.47 13.84
N GLY A 56 -4.95 38.00 13.55
CA GLY A 56 -4.43 39.22 14.15
C GLY A 56 -4.92 40.46 13.39
N ALA A 57 -5.84 41.22 14.00
CA ALA A 57 -6.33 42.48 13.47
C ALA A 57 -5.21 43.56 13.35
N ARG A 58 -5.21 44.26 12.21
CA ARG A 58 -4.30 45.36 11.83
C ARG A 58 -4.38 46.58 12.77
N ARG A 59 -3.24 47.25 13.02
CA ARG A 59 -3.10 48.73 13.01
C ARG A 59 -1.71 49.19 12.49
N PHE A 60 -1.74 50.22 11.65
CA PHE A 60 -0.67 50.89 10.87
C PHE A 60 0.29 51.72 11.76
N SER A 61 1.55 52.06 11.40
CA SER A 61 1.96 53.01 10.33
C SER A 61 3.48 53.01 9.94
N ARG A 62 3.72 52.95 8.62
CA ARG A 62 4.82 53.38 7.67
C ARG A 62 5.99 54.31 8.12
N PRO A 63 6.99 54.65 7.24
CA PRO A 63 7.79 53.87 6.24
C PRO A 63 9.30 54.27 6.18
N VAL A 64 10.18 53.49 5.54
CA VAL A 64 11.36 54.05 4.82
C VAL A 64 11.66 53.21 3.56
N LEU A 65 11.90 53.95 2.47
CA LEU A 65 12.22 53.54 1.09
C LEU A 65 13.68 53.06 0.93
N LEU A 66 13.92 52.25 -0.10
CA LEU A 66 15.03 52.28 -1.10
C LEU A 66 15.08 50.88 -1.77
N ALA A 67 14.49 50.67 -2.95
CA ALA A 67 14.96 51.01 -4.31
C ALA A 67 16.02 50.03 -4.89
N ALA A 68 15.89 49.79 -6.20
CA ALA A 68 16.76 49.04 -7.14
C ALA A 68 16.57 47.51 -7.22
N SER A 69 16.58 46.82 -8.36
CA SER A 69 16.38 47.13 -9.78
C SER A 69 16.42 45.82 -10.60
N VAL A 70 15.53 45.73 -11.58
CA VAL A 70 15.48 44.89 -12.81
C VAL A 70 16.77 44.21 -13.28
N ALA A 71 16.68 42.93 -13.69
CA ALA A 71 17.23 42.44 -14.98
C ALA A 71 16.70 41.04 -15.35
N VAL A 72 15.89 41.00 -16.42
CA VAL A 72 15.63 39.82 -17.25
C VAL A 72 16.77 39.72 -18.27
N ALA A 73 17.34 38.53 -18.45
CA ALA A 73 18.16 38.22 -19.62
C ALA A 73 17.87 36.79 -20.08
N VAL A 74 17.07 36.69 -21.13
CA VAL A 74 16.92 35.52 -21.99
C VAL A 74 18.09 35.52 -22.98
N ALA A 75 18.84 34.42 -23.05
CA ALA A 75 19.74 34.16 -24.16
C ALA A 75 19.69 32.67 -24.53
N ALA A 76 18.88 32.37 -25.54
CA ALA A 76 18.89 31.11 -26.24
C ALA A 76 20.06 31.09 -27.23
N THR A 77 20.89 30.05 -27.17
CA THR A 77 21.83 29.71 -28.26
C THR A 77 21.65 28.24 -28.60
N LEU A 78 20.98 27.99 -29.73
CA LEU A 78 20.92 26.69 -30.39
C LEU A 78 22.16 26.56 -31.27
N THR A 79 23.06 25.63 -30.92
CA THR A 79 24.11 25.15 -31.82
C THR A 79 23.82 23.70 -32.15
N VAL A 80 23.47 23.43 -33.41
CA VAL A 80 23.38 22.08 -33.95
C VAL A 80 24.78 21.70 -34.43
N GLY A 81 25.46 20.84 -33.66
CA GLY A 81 26.73 20.23 -34.03
C GLY A 81 26.53 18.74 -34.31
N LEU A 82 26.60 18.35 -35.57
CA LEU A 82 26.78 16.96 -35.98
C LEU A 82 28.26 16.60 -35.78
N ALA A 83 28.57 15.68 -34.87
CA ALA A 83 29.89 15.06 -34.79
C ALA A 83 29.77 13.60 -34.37
N SER A 84 30.10 12.71 -35.31
CA SER A 84 30.39 11.31 -35.05
C SER A 84 31.71 11.19 -34.29
N GLY A 85 31.74 10.37 -33.23
CA GLY A 85 32.96 9.67 -32.83
C GLY A 85 33.43 9.88 -31.38
N ARG A 86 33.49 8.74 -30.70
CA ARG A 86 34.38 8.36 -29.58
C ARG A 86 33.89 8.68 -28.16
N GLN A 87 33.69 7.58 -27.44
CA GLN A 87 33.24 7.43 -26.08
C GLN A 87 34.41 7.54 -25.10
N GLU A 88 34.21 8.31 -24.02
CA GLU A 88 34.89 8.27 -22.71
C GLU A 88 33.91 8.84 -21.65
N PRO A 89 34.04 8.48 -20.36
CA PRO A 89 32.94 8.34 -19.42
C PRO A 89 32.75 9.57 -18.51
N GLY A 90 31.50 10.01 -18.36
CA GLY A 90 31.13 11.09 -17.44
C GLY A 90 30.02 11.96 -17.99
N GLY A 91 28.79 11.44 -18.01
CA GLY A 91 27.62 12.17 -18.49
C GLY A 91 26.36 11.67 -17.82
N HIS A 92 25.69 12.58 -17.10
CA HIS A 92 24.40 12.36 -16.47
C HIS A 92 23.38 11.87 -17.51
N PRO A 93 22.53 10.87 -17.21
CA PRO A 93 21.51 10.43 -18.16
C PRO A 93 20.52 11.58 -18.39
N GLY A 94 20.46 12.02 -19.65
CA GLY A 94 19.55 13.06 -20.12
C GLY A 94 18.08 12.63 -20.06
N ALA A 95 17.21 13.64 -20.17
CA ALA A 95 15.76 13.63 -20.11
C ALA A 95 15.04 12.81 -21.22
N THR A 96 15.54 11.61 -21.54
CA THR A 96 14.89 10.60 -22.40
C THR A 96 14.41 9.38 -21.59
N ALA A 97 14.81 9.30 -20.31
CA ALA A 97 14.48 8.22 -19.40
C ALA A 97 12.98 8.09 -19.06
N PRO A 98 12.20 9.17 -18.81
CA PRO A 98 10.83 9.03 -18.31
C PRO A 98 9.88 8.42 -19.36
N ALA A 99 9.98 8.88 -20.61
CA ALA A 99 9.11 8.41 -21.69
C ALA A 99 9.43 6.97 -22.12
N THR A 100 10.69 6.54 -21.98
CA THR A 100 11.11 5.17 -22.31
C THR A 100 10.70 4.20 -21.20
N ALA A 101 10.91 4.58 -19.93
CA ALA A 101 10.48 3.82 -18.77
C ALA A 101 8.94 3.65 -18.74
N GLY A 102 8.18 4.70 -19.08
CA GLY A 102 6.72 4.59 -19.20
C GLY A 102 6.27 3.65 -20.31
N ARG A 103 6.96 3.64 -21.47
CA ARG A 103 6.66 2.67 -22.54
C ARG A 103 7.01 1.23 -22.13
N GLY A 104 8.11 1.02 -21.42
CA GLY A 104 8.47 -0.28 -20.84
C GLY A 104 7.35 -0.79 -19.95
N ALA A 105 6.91 0.04 -19.00
CA ALA A 105 5.86 -0.31 -18.04
C ALA A 105 4.56 -0.77 -18.72
N VAL A 106 4.12 -0.06 -19.76
CA VAL A 106 2.91 -0.44 -20.53
C VAL A 106 3.08 -1.82 -21.17
N VAL A 107 4.22 -2.08 -21.82
CA VAL A 107 4.50 -3.37 -22.47
C VAL A 107 4.55 -4.50 -21.44
N THR A 108 5.21 -4.28 -20.30
CA THR A 108 5.34 -5.28 -19.24
C THR A 108 3.99 -5.55 -18.57
N LEU A 109 3.20 -4.53 -18.26
CA LEU A 109 1.84 -4.69 -17.73
C LEU A 109 0.92 -5.43 -18.71
N ASP A 110 1.03 -5.20 -20.02
CA ASP A 110 0.28 -5.96 -21.03
C ASP A 110 0.69 -7.44 -21.06
N ARG A 111 1.97 -7.75 -20.88
CA ARG A 111 2.46 -9.13 -20.76
C ARG A 111 1.95 -9.80 -19.48
N ILE A 112 2.03 -9.11 -18.33
CA ILE A 112 1.50 -9.59 -17.05
C ILE A 112 0.00 -9.85 -17.19
N ALA A 113 -0.76 -8.92 -17.77
CA ALA A 113 -2.18 -9.09 -18.03
C ALA A 113 -2.50 -10.31 -18.91
N ALA A 114 -1.68 -10.56 -19.93
CA ALA A 114 -1.85 -11.72 -20.80
C ALA A 114 -1.57 -13.04 -20.08
N VAL A 115 -0.58 -13.09 -19.18
CA VAL A 115 -0.32 -14.25 -18.30
C VAL A 115 -1.48 -14.45 -17.33
N ALA A 116 -1.88 -13.40 -16.62
CA ALA A 116 -2.97 -13.43 -15.65
C ALA A 116 -4.28 -13.95 -16.25
N LEU A 117 -4.62 -13.52 -17.48
CA LEU A 117 -5.83 -13.95 -18.18
C LEU A 117 -5.86 -15.47 -18.47
N ARG A 118 -4.68 -16.08 -18.65
CA ARG A 118 -4.55 -17.53 -18.93
C ARG A 118 -4.48 -18.37 -17.66
N GLY A 119 -4.30 -17.75 -16.50
CA GLY A 119 -4.26 -18.47 -15.22
C GLY A 119 -5.60 -19.12 -14.92
N ASP A 120 -5.56 -20.37 -14.45
CA ASP A 120 -6.74 -21.04 -13.90
C ASP A 120 -6.76 -20.81 -12.39
N VAL A 121 -7.62 -19.90 -11.96
CA VAL A 121 -7.81 -19.55 -10.55
C VAL A 121 -9.10 -20.20 -10.06
N GLN A 122 -8.98 -21.07 -9.06
CA GLN A 122 -10.15 -21.67 -8.44
C GLN A 122 -10.98 -20.59 -7.73
N PRO A 123 -12.29 -20.47 -8.04
CA PRO A 123 -13.14 -19.49 -7.39
C PRO A 123 -13.18 -19.69 -5.87
N VAL A 124 -13.07 -18.58 -5.13
CA VAL A 124 -13.19 -18.60 -3.67
C VAL A 124 -14.65 -18.46 -3.27
N LYS A 125 -15.13 -19.33 -2.38
CA LYS A 125 -16.53 -19.35 -1.95
C LYS A 125 -16.76 -18.44 -0.76
N ASP A 126 -18.00 -18.00 -0.60
CA ASP A 126 -18.49 -17.13 0.49
C ASP A 126 -18.05 -17.56 1.90
N GLY A 127 -18.16 -18.85 2.22
CA GLY A 127 -17.80 -19.39 3.53
C GLY A 127 -16.30 -19.67 3.76
N GLN A 128 -15.43 -19.26 2.84
CA GLN A 128 -13.99 -19.53 2.89
C GLN A 128 -13.19 -18.27 3.22
N PHE A 129 -11.88 -18.46 3.39
CA PHE A 129 -10.91 -17.39 3.61
C PHE A 129 -9.85 -17.40 2.52
N VAL A 130 -9.43 -16.22 2.11
CA VAL A 130 -8.16 -16.06 1.39
C VAL A 130 -7.05 -15.98 2.44
N TYR A 131 -6.12 -16.92 2.38
CA TYR A 131 -4.90 -16.93 3.19
C TYR A 131 -3.75 -16.32 2.40
N VAL A 132 -2.97 -15.45 3.02
CA VAL A 132 -1.73 -14.90 2.47
C VAL A 132 -0.64 -14.96 3.54
N ARG A 133 0.53 -15.48 3.17
CA ARG A 133 1.73 -15.40 3.98
C ARG A 133 2.74 -14.49 3.31
N THR A 134 3.24 -13.52 4.06
CA THR A 134 4.20 -12.53 3.59
C THR A 134 5.42 -12.47 4.50
N ARG A 135 6.59 -12.24 3.92
CA ARG A 135 7.77 -11.74 4.64
C ARG A 135 7.75 -10.22 4.55
N ILE A 136 7.84 -9.51 5.67
CA ILE A 136 7.79 -8.04 5.68
C ILE A 136 8.90 -7.44 6.56
N ALA A 137 9.28 -6.21 6.23
CA ALA A 137 9.97 -5.28 7.12
C ALA A 137 9.45 -3.88 6.84
N GLU A 138 9.02 -3.20 7.88
CA GLU A 138 8.41 -1.87 7.82
C GLU A 138 9.30 -0.86 8.55
N ASN A 139 9.26 0.40 8.16
CA ASN A 139 9.96 1.46 8.88
C ASN A 139 9.34 1.67 10.27
N GLU A 140 10.18 1.62 11.31
CA GLU A 140 9.79 1.84 12.71
C GLU A 140 10.06 3.28 13.20
N ALA A 141 10.57 4.15 12.33
CA ALA A 141 10.83 5.55 12.68
C ALA A 141 9.62 6.43 12.38
N ASP A 142 9.39 7.44 13.22
CA ASP A 142 8.41 8.48 12.91
C ASP A 142 8.73 9.16 11.57
N TRP A 143 7.69 9.54 10.83
CA TRP A 143 7.87 10.19 9.54
C TRP A 143 8.77 11.43 9.61
N GLY A 144 9.67 11.56 8.64
CA GLY A 144 10.63 12.66 8.57
C GLY A 144 11.88 12.46 9.43
N GLN A 145 11.90 11.46 10.31
CA GLN A 145 13.11 11.04 11.01
C GLN A 145 13.93 10.06 10.16
N PRO A 146 15.24 9.94 10.42
CA PRO A 146 16.07 8.92 9.77
C PRO A 146 15.42 7.54 9.85
N LEU A 147 15.33 6.85 8.71
CA LEU A 147 14.66 5.56 8.62
C LEU A 147 15.28 4.55 9.58
N LYS A 148 14.40 3.77 10.22
CA LYS A 148 14.76 2.66 11.09
C LYS A 148 14.06 1.41 10.56
N PRO A 149 14.67 0.66 9.62
CA PRO A 149 14.07 -0.55 9.10
C PRO A 149 13.83 -1.54 10.24
N GLY A 150 12.58 -2.02 10.36
CA GLY A 150 12.21 -3.05 11.30
C GLY A 150 12.83 -4.41 10.95
N ALA A 151 12.76 -5.34 11.90
CA ALA A 151 13.25 -6.69 11.68
C ALA A 151 12.36 -7.44 10.68
N LEU A 152 12.98 -8.15 9.74
CA LEU A 152 12.28 -9.05 8.82
C LEU A 152 11.56 -10.15 9.61
N HIS A 153 10.27 -10.33 9.35
CA HIS A 153 9.46 -11.38 9.96
C HIS A 153 8.35 -11.86 9.01
N ASP A 154 7.82 -13.05 9.29
CA ASP A 154 6.68 -13.60 8.56
C ASP A 154 5.37 -13.09 9.20
N ARG A 155 4.42 -12.73 8.36
CA ARG A 155 3.04 -12.36 8.70
C ARG A 155 2.10 -13.26 7.93
N GLU A 156 1.09 -13.79 8.60
CA GLU A 156 0.03 -14.58 7.98
C GLU A 156 -1.30 -13.82 8.10
N THR A 157 -2.13 -13.88 7.08
CA THR A 157 -3.39 -13.14 7.07
C THR A 157 -4.51 -13.96 6.44
N TRP A 158 -5.68 -13.94 7.05
CA TRP A 158 -6.90 -14.61 6.59
C TRP A 158 -8.01 -13.60 6.35
N PHE A 159 -8.45 -13.43 5.10
CA PHE A 159 -9.53 -12.53 4.71
C PHE A 159 -10.83 -13.29 4.45
N SER A 160 -11.85 -13.01 5.25
CA SER A 160 -13.19 -13.60 5.11
C SER A 160 -13.82 -13.24 3.77
N GLN A 161 -14.40 -14.24 3.11
CA GLN A 161 -15.13 -14.05 1.85
C GLN A 161 -16.64 -13.92 2.04
N ASP A 162 -17.12 -13.86 3.30
CA ASP A 162 -18.55 -13.69 3.60
C ASP A 162 -19.04 -12.37 2.97
N GLN A 163 -20.12 -12.42 2.19
CA GLN A 163 -20.69 -11.28 1.48
C GLN A 163 -21.49 -10.34 2.40
N LYS A 164 -21.86 -10.77 3.61
CA LYS A 164 -22.60 -9.94 4.56
C LYS A 164 -21.75 -8.74 5.01
N PRO A 165 -22.39 -7.67 5.51
CA PRO A 165 -21.67 -6.65 6.24
C PRO A 165 -20.93 -7.24 7.44
N LEU A 166 -19.65 -6.88 7.61
CA LEU A 166 -18.80 -7.37 8.70
C LEU A 166 -18.08 -6.22 9.40
N ILE A 167 -17.99 -6.30 10.72
CA ILE A 167 -17.11 -5.44 11.52
C ILE A 167 -15.71 -6.04 11.58
N GLU A 168 -15.62 -7.36 11.77
CA GLU A 168 -14.38 -8.13 11.77
C GLU A 168 -14.37 -9.02 10.53
N TYR A 169 -13.46 -8.77 9.60
CA TYR A 169 -13.43 -9.42 8.29
C TYR A 169 -12.19 -10.27 8.07
N GLY A 170 -11.32 -10.38 9.07
CA GLY A 170 -10.14 -11.21 8.97
C GLY A 170 -9.36 -11.33 10.26
N MET A 171 -8.19 -11.92 10.15
CA MET A 171 -7.22 -12.01 11.23
C MET A 171 -5.81 -12.01 10.64
N THR A 172 -4.89 -11.37 11.34
CA THR A 172 -3.46 -11.37 11.07
C THR A 172 -2.76 -12.08 12.20
N ARG A 173 -1.87 -13.02 11.88
CA ARG A 173 -0.94 -13.62 12.83
C ARG A 173 0.46 -13.07 12.57
N GLU A 174 1.08 -12.56 13.62
CA GLU A 174 2.40 -11.95 13.55
C GLU A 174 3.14 -12.17 14.87
N ASN A 175 4.40 -12.59 14.80
CA ASN A 175 5.23 -12.87 15.99
C ASN A 175 4.61 -13.84 17.01
N GLY A 176 3.67 -14.69 16.57
CA GLY A 176 2.95 -15.66 17.40
C GLY A 176 1.63 -15.14 18.00
N ASP A 177 1.31 -13.87 17.79
CA ASP A 177 0.08 -13.24 18.27
C ASP A 177 -0.95 -13.09 17.16
N ASP A 178 -2.24 -13.28 17.50
CA ASP A 178 -3.37 -13.17 16.57
C ASP A 178 -4.12 -11.85 16.80
N PHE A 179 -4.23 -11.04 15.74
CA PHE A 179 -4.89 -9.74 15.74
C PHE A 179 -6.10 -9.77 14.80
N PRO A 180 -7.31 -9.43 15.28
CA PRO A 180 -8.48 -9.38 14.40
C PRO A 180 -8.37 -8.18 13.44
N ILE A 181 -8.73 -8.38 12.17
CA ILE A 181 -8.85 -7.30 11.21
C ILE A 181 -10.26 -6.72 11.30
N ARG A 182 -10.35 -5.48 11.79
CA ARG A 182 -11.62 -4.81 12.08
C ARG A 182 -11.75 -3.49 11.35
N ILE A 183 -12.98 -3.17 10.99
CA ILE A 183 -13.35 -1.87 10.45
C ILE A 183 -13.95 -1.04 11.58
N LEU A 184 -13.50 0.21 11.70
CA LEU A 184 -14.05 1.16 12.64
C LEU A 184 -15.37 1.69 12.08
N VAL A 185 -16.47 1.16 12.60
CA VAL A 185 -17.84 1.61 12.28
C VAL A 185 -18.52 2.20 13.52
N PRO A 186 -19.53 3.07 13.36
CA PRO A 186 -20.33 3.54 14.48
C PRO A 186 -20.94 2.39 15.29
N GLU A 187 -21.15 2.60 16.59
CA GLU A 187 -21.80 1.62 17.46
C GLU A 187 -23.20 1.25 16.93
N GLY A 188 -23.52 -0.04 16.93
CA GLY A 188 -24.77 -0.56 16.38
C GLY A 188 -24.80 -0.73 14.86
N SER A 189 -23.72 -0.41 14.14
CA SER A 189 -23.58 -0.72 12.72
C SER A 189 -23.53 -2.24 12.48
N ALA A 190 -24.06 -2.67 11.33
CA ALA A 190 -23.93 -4.05 10.87
C ALA A 190 -22.52 -4.38 10.34
N GLY A 191 -21.64 -3.38 10.20
CA GLY A 191 -20.33 -3.49 9.57
C GLY A 191 -20.35 -3.03 8.11
N GLU A 192 -19.25 -3.26 7.39
CA GLU A 192 -19.12 -2.85 5.99
C GLU A 192 -19.42 -4.01 5.02
N PRO A 193 -20.17 -3.75 3.91
CA PRO A 193 -20.42 -4.74 2.88
C PRO A 193 -19.15 -5.07 2.10
N ALA A 194 -19.22 -6.08 1.22
CA ALA A 194 -18.13 -6.38 0.30
C ALA A 194 -17.89 -5.17 -0.62
N GLY A 195 -16.63 -4.75 -0.74
CA GLY A 195 -16.29 -3.47 -1.38
C GLY A 195 -14.78 -3.28 -1.51
N ILE A 196 -14.37 -2.08 -1.92
CA ILE A 196 -12.96 -1.74 -2.08
C ILE A 196 -12.18 -1.77 -0.76
N ASP A 197 -12.85 -1.50 0.37
CA ASP A 197 -12.28 -1.57 1.72
C ASP A 197 -12.48 -2.95 2.39
N ARG A 198 -13.26 -3.82 1.75
CA ARG A 198 -13.46 -5.22 2.17
C ARG A 198 -13.56 -6.14 0.95
N PRO A 199 -12.44 -6.33 0.23
CA PRO A 199 -12.47 -7.05 -1.03
C PRO A 199 -12.81 -8.52 -0.80
N THR A 200 -13.74 -9.02 -1.61
CA THR A 200 -14.04 -10.46 -1.70
C THR A 200 -13.91 -10.91 -3.15
N TYR A 201 -13.74 -12.21 -3.38
CA TYR A 201 -13.66 -12.78 -4.71
C TYR A 201 -14.90 -12.45 -5.55
N THR A 202 -16.09 -12.50 -4.96
CA THR A 202 -17.35 -12.13 -5.62
C THR A 202 -17.39 -10.65 -6.00
N TRP A 203 -16.94 -9.75 -5.12
CA TRP A 203 -16.85 -8.32 -5.44
C TRP A 203 -15.82 -8.07 -6.54
N LEU A 204 -14.64 -8.68 -6.48
CA LEU A 204 -13.61 -8.62 -7.52
C LEU A 204 -14.12 -9.13 -8.87
N ALA A 205 -14.94 -10.20 -8.87
CA ALA A 205 -15.57 -10.74 -10.08
C ALA A 205 -16.66 -9.84 -10.65
N SER A 206 -17.22 -8.92 -9.84
CA SER A 206 -18.22 -7.94 -10.27
C SER A 206 -17.60 -6.69 -10.91
N LEU A 207 -16.28 -6.51 -10.80
CA LEU A 207 -15.59 -5.35 -11.35
C LEU A 207 -15.65 -5.35 -12.89
N PRO A 208 -15.73 -4.17 -13.52
CA PRO A 208 -15.63 -4.08 -14.98
C PRO A 208 -14.31 -4.68 -15.47
N THR A 209 -14.36 -5.40 -16.60
CA THR A 209 -13.16 -5.95 -17.25
C THR A 209 -12.63 -5.07 -18.39
N ASP A 210 -13.37 -4.01 -18.76
CA ASP A 210 -12.82 -2.93 -19.58
C ASP A 210 -11.85 -2.09 -18.74
N PRO A 211 -10.57 -1.94 -19.14
CA PRO A 211 -9.57 -1.24 -18.33
C PRO A 211 -9.91 0.22 -18.04
N GLY A 212 -10.59 0.92 -18.97
CA GLY A 212 -10.96 2.32 -18.78
C GLY A 212 -12.11 2.48 -17.78
N ALA A 213 -13.14 1.65 -17.91
CA ALA A 213 -14.27 1.62 -16.98
C ALA A 213 -13.85 1.15 -15.58
N LEU A 214 -12.97 0.16 -15.51
CA LEU A 214 -12.39 -0.31 -14.26
C LEU A 214 -11.60 0.80 -13.57
N LEU A 215 -10.68 1.43 -14.30
CA LEU A 215 -9.87 2.50 -13.74
C LEU A 215 -10.76 3.64 -13.22
N LYS A 216 -11.74 4.08 -14.01
CA LYS A 216 -12.70 5.10 -13.59
C LYS A 216 -13.42 4.73 -12.30
N ARG A 217 -13.81 3.45 -12.13
CA ARG A 217 -14.46 2.96 -10.92
C ARG A 217 -13.50 3.00 -9.73
N LEU A 218 -12.25 2.56 -9.91
CA LEU A 218 -11.23 2.58 -8.85
C LEU A 218 -10.93 4.02 -8.40
N TYR A 219 -10.80 4.99 -9.31
CA TYR A 219 -10.69 6.41 -8.94
C TYR A 219 -11.93 6.94 -8.19
N ALA A 220 -13.13 6.43 -8.47
CA ALA A 220 -14.33 6.89 -7.79
C ALA A 220 -14.49 6.29 -6.38
N GLU A 221 -13.98 5.07 -6.18
CA GLU A 221 -14.12 4.31 -4.94
C GLU A 221 -12.89 4.45 -4.02
N THR A 222 -11.73 4.86 -4.54
CA THR A 222 -10.53 5.07 -3.73
C THR A 222 -10.67 6.35 -2.92
N PRO A 223 -10.66 6.28 -1.58
CA PRO A 223 -10.65 7.47 -0.76
C PRO A 223 -9.33 8.22 -0.98
N VAL A 224 -9.43 9.54 -1.08
CA VAL A 224 -8.28 10.44 -1.10
C VAL A 224 -8.46 11.37 0.07
N GLU A 225 -7.45 11.45 0.92
CA GLU A 225 -7.48 12.33 2.08
C GLU A 225 -6.57 13.54 1.87
N GLY A 226 -7.06 14.71 2.29
CA GLY A 226 -6.33 15.97 2.18
C GLY A 226 -5.82 16.27 0.76
N GLU A 227 -4.51 16.48 0.65
CA GLU A 227 -3.84 16.82 -0.62
C GLU A 227 -2.99 15.65 -1.16
N GLU A 228 -3.39 14.42 -0.86
CA GLU A 228 -2.76 13.23 -1.44
C GLU A 228 -2.88 13.23 -2.98
N ASP A 229 -1.85 12.73 -3.65
CA ASP A 229 -1.91 12.48 -5.09
C ASP A 229 -2.85 11.30 -5.37
N HIS A 230 -4.03 11.58 -5.94
CA HIS A 230 -5.04 10.57 -6.21
C HIS A 230 -4.54 9.44 -7.12
N ASP A 231 -3.66 9.74 -8.08
CA ASP A 231 -3.07 8.71 -8.93
C ASP A 231 -2.16 7.77 -8.11
N GLN A 232 -1.51 8.28 -7.06
CA GLN A 232 -0.75 7.46 -6.10
C GLN A 232 -1.69 6.59 -5.27
N ALA A 233 -2.74 7.18 -4.70
CA ALA A 233 -3.72 6.47 -3.89
C ALA A 233 -4.34 5.29 -4.66
N VAL A 234 -4.72 5.50 -5.92
CA VAL A 234 -5.27 4.45 -6.79
C VAL A 234 -4.23 3.41 -7.15
N PHE A 235 -2.97 3.81 -7.38
CA PHE A 235 -1.88 2.86 -7.58
C PHE A 235 -1.76 1.97 -6.34
N ASP A 236 -1.52 2.53 -5.16
CA ASP A 236 -1.33 1.77 -3.92
C ASP A 236 -2.53 0.87 -3.59
N ARG A 237 -3.77 1.37 -3.78
CA ARG A 237 -4.98 0.55 -3.60
C ARG A 237 -5.03 -0.65 -4.55
N ILE A 238 -4.61 -0.51 -5.80
CA ILE A 238 -4.49 -1.67 -6.72
C ILE A 238 -3.44 -2.65 -6.20
N GLY A 239 -2.30 -2.14 -5.74
CA GLY A 239 -1.24 -2.94 -5.14
C GLY A 239 -1.73 -3.79 -3.98
N GLU A 240 -2.54 -3.20 -3.09
CA GLU A 240 -3.20 -3.91 -1.98
C GLU A 240 -4.09 -5.06 -2.47
N LEU A 241 -4.94 -4.79 -3.46
CA LEU A 241 -5.81 -5.83 -4.02
C LEU A 241 -4.96 -6.98 -4.61
N VAL A 242 -3.94 -6.66 -5.40
CA VAL A 242 -3.07 -7.66 -6.04
C VAL A 242 -2.28 -8.46 -4.99
N GLN A 243 -1.85 -7.79 -3.91
CA GLN A 243 -1.01 -8.42 -2.91
C GLN A 243 -1.80 -9.33 -1.96
N GLU A 244 -3.00 -8.93 -1.53
CA GLU A 244 -3.74 -9.59 -0.45
C GLU A 244 -4.87 -10.51 -0.92
N GLN A 245 -5.28 -10.42 -2.18
CA GLN A 245 -6.43 -11.17 -2.67
C GLN A 245 -6.07 -12.20 -3.74
N ILE A 246 -6.90 -13.24 -3.83
CA ILE A 246 -6.98 -14.10 -5.00
C ILE A 246 -7.95 -13.44 -5.99
N MET A 247 -7.46 -13.11 -7.18
CA MET A 247 -8.25 -12.43 -8.20
C MET A 247 -8.80 -13.39 -9.26
N PRO A 248 -10.04 -13.20 -9.72
CA PRO A 248 -10.49 -13.79 -10.98
C PRO A 248 -9.57 -13.38 -12.13
N SER A 249 -9.22 -14.31 -13.01
CA SER A 249 -8.23 -14.11 -14.09
C SER A 249 -8.55 -12.93 -15.01
N ALA A 250 -9.82 -12.74 -15.35
CA ALA A 250 -10.27 -11.62 -16.18
C ALA A 250 -10.13 -10.27 -15.45
N THR A 251 -10.42 -10.24 -14.14
CA THR A 251 -10.26 -9.05 -13.30
C THR A 251 -8.78 -8.71 -13.14
N ALA A 252 -7.91 -9.68 -12.86
CA ALA A 252 -6.47 -9.46 -12.76
C ALA A 252 -5.89 -8.86 -14.05
N ALA A 253 -6.26 -9.43 -15.21
CA ALA A 253 -5.83 -8.90 -16.50
C ALA A 253 -6.33 -7.47 -16.76
N ALA A 254 -7.57 -7.15 -16.37
CA ALA A 254 -8.12 -5.81 -16.48
C ALA A 254 -7.41 -4.82 -15.55
N ILE A 255 -7.10 -5.23 -14.32
CA ILE A 255 -6.36 -4.44 -13.33
C ILE A 255 -4.99 -4.04 -13.88
N TYR A 256 -4.17 -4.98 -14.36
CA TYR A 256 -2.84 -4.63 -14.88
C TYR A 256 -2.91 -3.70 -16.11
N ARG A 257 -3.88 -3.91 -17.00
CA ARG A 257 -4.12 -2.98 -18.14
C ARG A 257 -4.63 -1.61 -17.69
N ALA A 258 -5.38 -1.54 -16.59
CA ALA A 258 -5.85 -0.29 -16.00
C ALA A 258 -4.67 0.46 -15.36
N THR A 259 -3.79 -0.25 -14.64
CA THR A 259 -2.56 0.32 -14.05
C THR A 259 -1.70 1.00 -15.13
N ALA A 260 -1.58 0.42 -16.32
CA ALA A 260 -0.79 1.00 -17.42
C ALA A 260 -1.30 2.37 -17.89
N ARG A 261 -2.52 2.76 -17.51
CA ARG A 261 -3.15 4.05 -17.84
C ARG A 261 -3.05 5.07 -16.71
N ILE A 262 -2.55 4.68 -15.53
CA ILE A 262 -2.30 5.60 -14.43
C ILE A 262 -1.10 6.49 -14.80
N PRO A 263 -1.23 7.83 -14.73
CA PRO A 263 -0.12 8.72 -14.98
C PRO A 263 1.06 8.47 -14.03
N GLY A 264 2.28 8.51 -14.57
CA GLY A 264 3.51 8.36 -13.79
C GLY A 264 3.96 6.91 -13.54
N VAL A 265 3.24 5.91 -14.05
CA VAL A 265 3.68 4.51 -13.99
C VAL A 265 4.89 4.29 -14.88
N THR A 266 5.92 3.66 -14.30
CA THR A 266 7.22 3.40 -14.91
C THR A 266 7.68 1.97 -14.63
N GLU A 267 8.68 1.52 -15.37
CA GLU A 267 9.34 0.23 -15.16
C GLU A 267 10.72 0.45 -14.53
N VAL A 268 11.10 -0.46 -13.64
CA VAL A 268 12.42 -0.57 -13.04
C VAL A 268 12.94 -1.98 -13.31
N ASP A 269 14.07 -2.08 -14.01
CA ASP A 269 14.60 -3.34 -14.53
C ASP A 269 14.95 -4.37 -13.44
N ASP A 270 15.36 -3.90 -12.25
CA ASP A 270 15.78 -4.74 -11.14
C ASP A 270 15.35 -4.17 -9.79
N ALA A 271 14.52 -4.93 -9.09
CA ALA A 271 14.10 -4.69 -7.72
C ALA A 271 14.14 -5.99 -6.91
N VAL A 272 14.39 -5.86 -5.61
CA VAL A 272 14.54 -7.00 -4.70
C VAL A 272 13.44 -6.95 -3.65
N ASP A 273 12.70 -8.05 -3.52
CA ASP A 273 11.66 -8.18 -2.50
C ASP A 273 12.22 -8.54 -1.12
N ALA A 274 11.36 -8.61 -0.10
CA ALA A 274 11.77 -8.94 1.27
C ALA A 274 12.31 -10.38 1.45
N ALA A 275 12.13 -11.26 0.48
CA ALA A 275 12.69 -12.61 0.45
C ALA A 275 14.04 -12.68 -0.29
N GLY A 276 14.53 -11.57 -0.83
CA GLY A 276 15.77 -11.50 -1.60
C GLY A 276 15.62 -11.94 -3.06
N ARG A 277 14.39 -12.05 -3.58
CA ARG A 277 14.13 -12.40 -4.98
C ARG A 277 14.24 -11.15 -5.84
N HIS A 278 14.99 -11.26 -6.93
CA HIS A 278 15.12 -10.21 -7.94
C HIS A 278 13.97 -10.29 -8.94
N GLY A 279 13.47 -9.14 -9.39
CA GLY A 279 12.41 -9.05 -10.36
C GLY A 279 12.30 -7.70 -11.04
N ILE A 280 11.47 -7.66 -12.09
CA ILE A 280 11.13 -6.42 -12.79
C ILE A 280 10.04 -5.72 -11.97
N ALA A 281 10.21 -4.42 -11.75
CA ALA A 281 9.25 -3.64 -10.97
C ALA A 281 8.40 -2.70 -11.83
N ILE A 282 7.12 -2.64 -11.53
CA ILE A 282 6.22 -1.57 -11.95
C ILE A 282 6.14 -0.55 -10.82
N ALA A 283 6.48 0.70 -11.12
CA ALA A 283 6.70 1.71 -10.11
C ALA A 283 5.89 2.99 -10.37
N ARG A 284 5.47 3.65 -9.29
CA ARG A 284 4.95 5.02 -9.34
C ARG A 284 5.60 5.85 -8.24
N GLU A 285 5.99 7.07 -8.60
CA GLU A 285 6.61 8.02 -7.67
C GLU A 285 5.58 9.03 -7.17
N ASP A 286 5.44 9.11 -5.85
CA ASP A 286 4.85 10.26 -5.18
C ASP A 286 5.93 11.33 -4.99
N THR A 287 6.02 12.24 -5.96
CA THR A 287 7.01 13.32 -5.94
C THR A 287 6.84 14.28 -4.76
N LYS A 288 5.63 14.40 -4.21
CA LYS A 288 5.33 15.27 -3.06
C LYS A 288 5.94 14.67 -1.80
N MET A 289 5.71 13.38 -1.59
CA MET A 289 6.23 12.64 -0.43
C MET A 289 7.70 12.23 -0.61
N GLY A 290 8.20 12.23 -1.84
CA GLY A 290 9.57 11.78 -2.14
C GLY A 290 9.73 10.28 -1.96
N LEU A 291 8.67 9.53 -2.28
CA LEU A 291 8.61 8.07 -2.19
C LEU A 291 8.28 7.47 -3.55
N ARG A 292 8.77 6.25 -3.78
CA ARG A 292 8.43 5.45 -4.96
C ARG A 292 8.01 4.06 -4.50
N THR A 293 6.77 3.70 -4.81
CA THR A 293 6.24 2.34 -4.63
C THR A 293 6.62 1.50 -5.84
N GLU A 294 7.13 0.29 -5.62
CA GLU A 294 7.57 -0.65 -6.64
C GLU A 294 6.91 -2.02 -6.41
N TRP A 295 6.12 -2.49 -7.38
CA TRP A 295 5.55 -3.84 -7.41
C TRP A 295 6.46 -4.76 -8.18
N ILE A 296 6.94 -5.81 -7.55
CA ILE A 296 8.02 -6.65 -8.05
C ILE A 296 7.40 -7.93 -8.61
N PHE A 297 7.73 -8.23 -9.87
CA PHE A 297 7.27 -9.41 -10.58
C PHE A 297 8.46 -10.29 -10.97
N ASP A 298 8.24 -11.61 -10.96
CA ASP A 298 9.21 -12.57 -11.46
C ASP A 298 9.49 -12.30 -12.94
N PRO A 299 10.76 -12.19 -13.38
CA PRO A 299 11.07 -11.79 -14.74
C PRO A 299 10.65 -12.83 -15.79
N ASP A 300 10.54 -14.10 -15.39
CA ASP A 300 10.23 -15.21 -16.28
C ASP A 300 8.73 -15.53 -16.27
N SER A 301 8.17 -15.77 -15.09
CA SER A 301 6.77 -16.18 -14.92
C SER A 301 5.80 -14.99 -14.93
N LEU A 302 6.29 -13.77 -14.66
CA LEU A 302 5.50 -12.57 -14.44
C LEU A 302 4.52 -12.69 -13.25
N GLU A 303 4.79 -13.61 -12.32
CA GLU A 303 4.06 -13.72 -11.07
C GLU A 303 4.44 -12.58 -10.12
N TYR A 304 3.46 -12.05 -9.38
CA TYR A 304 3.70 -11.04 -8.37
C TYR A 304 4.51 -11.63 -7.20
N LEU A 305 5.71 -11.11 -6.97
CA LEU A 305 6.60 -11.54 -5.89
C LEU A 305 6.38 -10.74 -4.61
N GLY A 306 6.16 -9.43 -4.73
CA GLY A 306 6.12 -8.54 -3.58
C GLY A 306 6.13 -7.08 -3.96
N ALA A 307 6.44 -6.23 -3.00
CA ALA A 307 6.56 -4.80 -3.23
C ALA A 307 7.59 -4.19 -2.28
N ARG A 308 8.07 -3.00 -2.63
CA ARG A 308 8.82 -2.15 -1.71
C ARG A 308 8.49 -0.69 -1.96
N THR A 309 8.71 0.12 -0.94
CA THR A 309 8.69 1.57 -1.05
C THR A 309 10.10 2.08 -0.78
N VAL A 310 10.60 2.97 -1.63
CA VAL A 310 11.95 3.56 -1.50
C VAL A 310 11.86 5.07 -1.49
N LEU A 311 12.83 5.74 -0.85
CA LEU A 311 13.00 7.18 -0.99
C LEU A 311 13.36 7.51 -2.45
N SER A 312 12.60 8.39 -3.10
CA SER A 312 12.89 8.82 -4.48
C SER A 312 13.92 9.96 -4.53
N ARG A 313 14.12 10.66 -3.40
CA ARG A 313 15.06 11.78 -3.26
C ARG A 313 15.72 11.78 -1.89
N ASP A 314 16.86 12.45 -1.80
CA ASP A 314 17.52 12.74 -0.52
C ASP A 314 16.59 13.56 0.40
N SER A 315 16.54 13.19 1.67
CA SER A 315 15.77 13.88 2.70
C SER A 315 16.38 13.68 4.09
N ALA A 316 15.72 14.20 5.13
CA ALA A 316 16.08 13.91 6.52
C ALA A 316 15.92 12.42 6.87
N MET A 317 15.08 11.69 6.13
CA MET A 317 14.84 10.26 6.35
C MET A 317 15.99 9.39 5.81
N GLY A 318 16.71 9.86 4.78
CA GLY A 318 17.79 9.08 4.17
C GLY A 318 18.15 9.53 2.76
N LYS A 319 18.93 8.70 2.08
CA LYS A 319 19.35 8.91 0.69
C LYS A 319 18.32 8.36 -0.28
N ALA A 320 18.28 8.92 -1.49
CA ALA A 320 17.51 8.33 -2.58
C ALA A 320 17.90 6.84 -2.77
N GLY A 321 16.91 5.98 -2.93
CA GLY A 321 17.07 4.53 -3.04
C GLY A 321 17.08 3.78 -1.70
N THR A 322 17.09 4.45 -0.55
CA THR A 322 16.92 3.77 0.75
C THR A 322 15.51 3.17 0.84
N VAL A 323 15.42 1.89 1.24
CA VAL A 323 14.16 1.18 1.43
C VAL A 323 13.44 1.72 2.66
N PHE A 324 12.22 2.18 2.45
CA PHE A 324 11.28 2.60 3.49
C PHE A 324 10.55 1.37 4.05
N ASP A 325 9.86 0.63 3.18
CA ASP A 325 9.16 -0.61 3.50
C ASP A 325 9.46 -1.68 2.45
N THR A 326 9.42 -2.96 2.83
CA THR A 326 9.54 -4.08 1.89
C THR A 326 8.68 -5.27 2.29
N ARG A 327 8.16 -5.98 1.29
CA ARG A 327 7.35 -7.17 1.46
C ARG A 327 7.55 -8.17 0.32
N ALA A 328 7.42 -9.44 0.64
CA ALA A 328 7.42 -10.55 -0.30
C ALA A 328 6.25 -11.48 0.01
N VAL A 329 5.44 -11.79 -0.99
CA VAL A 329 4.40 -12.80 -0.88
C VAL A 329 5.04 -14.16 -1.04
N LEU A 330 4.93 -14.97 0.00
CA LEU A 330 5.49 -16.31 0.08
C LEU A 330 4.46 -17.37 -0.33
N GLU A 331 3.19 -17.11 -0.03
CA GLU A 331 2.12 -18.07 -0.26
C GLU A 331 0.76 -17.38 -0.33
N ARG A 332 -0.12 -17.89 -1.20
CA ARG A 332 -1.56 -17.57 -1.23
C ARG A 332 -2.35 -18.85 -1.36
N ALA A 333 -3.44 -18.96 -0.62
CA ALA A 333 -4.30 -20.13 -0.66
C ALA A 333 -5.75 -19.79 -0.32
N VAL A 334 -6.64 -20.75 -0.59
CA VAL A 334 -8.00 -20.76 -0.07
C VAL A 334 -8.06 -21.76 1.07
N VAL A 335 -8.59 -21.34 2.21
CA VAL A 335 -8.79 -22.20 3.39
C VAL A 335 -10.22 -22.12 3.89
N ASP A 336 -10.69 -23.20 4.54
CA ASP A 336 -12.09 -23.31 4.96
C ASP A 336 -12.37 -22.61 6.29
N ARG A 337 -11.35 -22.41 7.14
CA ARG A 337 -11.51 -21.71 8.42
C ARG A 337 -10.40 -20.69 8.64
N ARG A 338 -10.75 -19.64 9.37
CA ARG A 338 -9.79 -18.67 9.90
C ARG A 338 -8.77 -19.37 10.78
N GLY A 339 -7.48 -19.12 10.54
CA GLY A 339 -6.37 -19.70 11.29
C GLY A 339 -5.89 -21.05 10.76
N ASP A 340 -6.56 -21.63 9.76
CA ASP A 340 -6.05 -22.83 9.07
C ASP A 340 -4.86 -22.45 8.18
N GLU A 341 -3.78 -23.22 8.26
CA GLU A 341 -2.69 -23.14 7.28
C GLU A 341 -3.04 -23.97 6.02
N PRO A 342 -2.52 -23.61 4.84
CA PRO A 342 -2.66 -24.43 3.64
C PRO A 342 -2.08 -25.82 3.87
N SER A 343 -2.79 -26.86 3.45
CA SER A 343 -2.31 -28.25 3.57
C SER A 343 -1.23 -28.52 2.51
N GLY A 344 0.00 -28.07 2.78
CA GLY A 344 1.05 -27.89 1.77
C GLY A 344 2.46 -28.32 2.16
N LYS A 345 2.64 -29.35 2.99
CA LYS A 345 3.85 -30.20 2.94
C LYS A 345 3.46 -31.67 3.08
N PRO A 346 3.87 -32.57 2.17
CA PRO A 346 3.92 -33.97 2.51
C PRO A 346 4.89 -34.10 3.69
N LYS A 347 4.40 -34.52 4.86
CA LYS A 347 5.30 -35.11 5.83
C LYS A 347 6.00 -36.24 5.09
N SER A 348 7.31 -36.14 4.93
CA SER A 348 8.17 -37.26 4.60
C SER A 348 7.75 -38.40 5.53
N GLY A 349 7.01 -39.36 4.98
CA GLY A 349 6.66 -40.57 5.68
C GLY A 349 7.96 -41.31 5.94
N SER A 350 8.47 -41.19 7.17
CA SER A 350 9.37 -42.20 7.71
C SER A 350 8.55 -43.48 7.82
N GLY A 351 8.50 -44.23 6.72
CA GLY A 351 8.21 -45.64 6.76
C GLY A 351 9.37 -46.32 7.49
N ASP A 352 9.09 -46.78 8.70
CA ASP A 352 9.73 -47.90 9.38
C ASP A 352 8.93 -48.10 10.67
N GLY A 353 8.37 -49.25 11.00
CA GLY A 353 8.33 -50.54 10.36
C GLY A 353 7.38 -51.38 11.20
N SER A 354 6.68 -52.29 10.54
CA SER A 354 5.83 -53.31 11.16
C SER A 354 6.56 -54.04 12.30
N GLY A 355 5.92 -54.14 13.47
CA GLY A 355 6.47 -54.87 14.61
C GLY A 355 5.45 -55.28 15.66
N SER A 356 4.20 -55.54 15.29
CA SER A 356 3.26 -56.26 16.17
C SER A 356 3.50 -57.77 16.03
N ARG A 357 4.22 -58.35 16.99
CA ARG A 357 4.03 -59.75 17.39
C ARG A 357 3.47 -59.73 18.81
N ASP A 358 2.17 -59.88 18.89
CA ASP A 358 1.47 -60.22 20.11
C ASP A 358 1.68 -61.72 20.37
N GLY A 359 1.95 -62.06 21.64
CA GLY A 359 2.10 -63.44 22.07
C GLY A 359 0.75 -64.04 22.45
N SER A 360 0.61 -65.36 22.31
CA SER A 360 -0.01 -66.21 23.34
C SER A 360 0.03 -67.68 22.95
N ALA A 361 0.21 -68.49 23.99
CA ALA A 361 0.40 -69.93 24.05
C ALA A 361 -0.77 -70.76 23.49
N GLN A 362 -0.45 -71.99 23.06
CA GLN A 362 -1.21 -73.19 23.42
C GLN A 362 -0.35 -74.47 23.20
N SER A 363 -0.44 -75.35 24.21
CA SER A 363 0.10 -76.72 24.37
C SER A 363 1.55 -76.89 24.80
#